data_AF-A0A3B8ZGP6-F1
#
_entry.id   AF-A0A3B8ZGP6-F1
#
_cell.length_a   1.000
_cell.length_b   1.000
_cell.length_c   1.000
_cell.angle_alpha   90.00
_cell.angle_beta   90.00
_cell.angle_gamma   90.00
#
_symmetry.space_group_name_H-M   'P 1'
#
loop_
_entity.id
_entity.type
_entity.pdbx_description
1 polymer ?
#
loop_
_entity_poly.entity_id
_entity_poly.type
_entity_poly.pdbx_seq_one_letter_code
_entity_poly.pdbx_strand_id
1 'polypeptide(L)' 'IYLERAISEKGIYPAIDPLASNSRILDPQYVGERHYTIARRVQTTLQRYRELQDIIAILGVD' A
#
# COMPACT_ATOMS: atom_id res chain seq x y z
N ILE A 1 8.00 8.16 4.98
CA ILE A 1 8.45 6.98 4.20
C ILE A 1 8.89 5.94 5.20
N TYR A 2 8.31 4.75 5.13
CA TYR A 2 8.62 3.62 6.00
C TYR A 2 9.18 2.48 5.14
N LEU A 3 10.25 1.86 5.62
CA LEU A 3 10.90 0.73 4.95
C LEU A 3 10.66 -0.53 5.75
N GLU A 4 10.32 -1.62 5.07
CA GLU A 4 9.96 -2.88 5.71
C GLU A 4 10.84 -4.03 5.23
N ARG A 5 11.46 -4.75 6.19
CA ARG A 5 12.31 -5.90 5.88
C ARG A 5 11.53 -7.00 5.14
N ALA A 6 10.29 -7.27 5.54
CA ALA A 6 9.44 -8.27 4.89
C ALA A 6 9.16 -7.98 3.40
N ILE A 7 9.23 -6.71 2.97
CA ILE A 7 9.10 -6.32 1.55
C ILE A 7 10.42 -6.58 0.81
N SER A 8 11.55 -6.28 1.45
CA SER A 8 12.88 -6.57 0.90
C SER A 8 13.11 -8.08 0.71
N GLU A 9 12.63 -8.89 1.65
CA GLU A 9 12.71 -10.37 1.60
C GLU A 9 11.89 -10.97 0.45
N LYS A 10 10.84 -10.26 0.01
CA LYS A 10 10.07 -10.60 -1.21
C LYS A 10 10.78 -10.16 -2.51
N GLY A 11 11.96 -9.57 -2.42
CA GLY A 11 12.73 -9.09 -3.57
C GLY A 11 12.25 -7.76 -4.16
N ILE A 12 11.39 -7.02 -3.46
CA ILE A 12 10.85 -5.73 -3.94
C ILE A 12 11.74 -4.59 -3.46
N TYR A 13 12.29 -3.83 -4.42
CA TYR A 13 13.18 -2.69 -4.16
C TYR A 13 12.74 -1.42 -4.89
N PRO A 14 12.72 -0.25 -4.22
CA PRO A 14 13.02 -0.05 -2.79
C PRO A 14 11.94 -0.64 -1.88
N ALA A 15 12.32 -1.11 -0.69
CA ALA A 15 11.44 -1.83 0.25
C ALA A 15 10.46 -0.91 1.00
N ILE A 16 9.76 -0.03 0.27
CA ILE A 16 8.84 0.97 0.82
C ILE A 16 7.50 0.29 1.14
N ASP A 17 7.00 0.48 2.36
CA ASP A 17 5.61 0.16 2.69
C ASP A 17 4.70 1.34 2.28
N PRO A 18 3.82 1.18 1.28
CA PRO A 18 2.93 2.24 0.80
C PRO A 18 1.70 2.51 1.68
N LEU A 19 1.37 1.60 2.61
CA LEU A 19 0.28 1.77 3.57
C LEU A 19 0.77 2.47 4.85
N ALA A 20 1.98 2.13 5.30
CA ALA A 20 2.62 2.80 6.44
C ALA A 20 3.26 4.15 6.06
N SER A 21 3.60 4.36 4.79
CA SER A 21 4.12 5.63 4.31
C SER A 21 2.99 6.62 4.02
N ASN A 22 2.99 7.74 4.75
CA ASN A 22 2.14 8.89 4.46
C ASN A 22 2.96 10.08 3.96
N SER A 23 2.25 11.05 3.37
CA SER A 23 2.82 12.31 2.92
C SER A 23 1.81 13.43 3.13
N ARG A 24 2.23 14.53 3.75
CA ARG A 24 1.36 15.71 3.96
C ARG A 24 0.98 16.40 2.66
N ILE A 25 1.81 16.27 1.63
CA ILE A 25 1.56 16.87 0.31
C ILE A 25 0.62 16.04 -0.55
N LEU A 26 0.19 14.86 -0.10
CA LEU A 26 -0.79 14.03 -0.82
C LEU A 26 -2.21 14.59 -0.58
N ASP A 27 -2.42 15.81 -1.04
CA ASP A 27 -3.69 16.54 -1.00
C ASP A 27 -4.02 17.01 -2.43
N PRO A 28 -5.30 16.93 -2.88
CA PRO A 28 -5.70 17.39 -4.20
C PRO A 28 -5.25 18.83 -4.52
N GLN A 29 -5.13 19.70 -3.52
CA GLN A 29 -4.68 21.09 -3.69
C GLN A 29 -3.22 21.21 -4.14
N TYR A 30 -2.37 20.24 -3.77
CA TYR A 30 -0.94 20.25 -4.12
C TYR A 30 -0.61 19.35 -5.32
N VAL A 31 -1.20 18.15 -5.38
CA VAL A 31 -0.87 17.15 -6.41
C VAL A 31 -1.91 17.02 -7.52
N GLY A 32 -3.06 17.70 -7.38
CA GLY A 32 -4.19 17.60 -8.29
C GLY A 32 -5.09 16.40 -8.03
N GLU A 33 -6.35 16.52 -8.42
CA GLU A 33 -7.41 15.52 -8.22
C GLU A 33 -7.07 14.15 -8.79
N ARG A 34 -6.50 14.11 -10.00
CA ARG A 34 -6.17 12.86 -10.69
C ARG A 34 -5.11 12.07 -9.91
N HIS A 35 -4.04 12.73 -9.47
CA HIS A 35 -2.98 12.08 -8.72
C HIS A 35 -3.51 11.57 -7.38
N TYR A 36 -4.21 12.44 -6.63
CA TYR A 36 -4.81 12.07 -5.35
C TYR A 36 -5.74 10.85 -5.47
N THR A 37 -6.62 10.87 -6.47
CA THR A 37 -7.58 9.77 -6.70
C THR A 37 -6.89 8.45 -7.05
N ILE A 38 -5.88 8.48 -7.92
CA ILE A 38 -5.13 7.27 -8.28
C ILE A 38 -4.37 6.74 -7.05
N ALA A 39 -3.69 7.61 -6.30
CA ALA A 39 -2.95 7.22 -5.10
C ALA A 39 -3.88 6.60 -4.04
N ARG A 40 -5.05 7.19 -3.80
CA ARG A 40 -6.06 6.63 -2.89
C ARG A 40 -6.58 5.28 -3.35
N ARG A 41 -6.85 5.11 -4.65
CA ARG A 41 -7.30 3.81 -5.19
C ARG A 41 -6.23 2.73 -5.01
N VAL A 42 -4.96 3.03 -5.27
CA VAL A 42 -3.86 2.09 -5.05
C VAL A 42 -3.79 1.68 -3.58
N GLN A 43 -3.86 2.63 -2.65
CA GLN A 43 -3.88 2.35 -1.21
C GLN A 43 -5.05 1.43 -0.83
N THR A 44 -6.28 1.71 -1.28
CA THR A 44 -7.45 0.87 -0.99
C THR A 44 -7.30 -0.55 -1.53
N THR A 45 -6.76 -0.70 -2.75
CA THR A 45 -6.52 -2.03 -3.33
C THR A 45 -5.50 -2.81 -2.52
N LEU A 46 -4.40 -2.18 -2.08
CA LEU A 46 -3.38 -2.83 -1.26
C LEU A 46 -3.89 -3.19 0.13
N GLN A 47 -4.74 -2.36 0.72
CA GLN A 47 -5.40 -2.65 1.99
C GLN A 47 -6.28 -3.90 1.89
N ARG A 48 -7.13 -3.98 0.86
CA ARG A 48 -7.96 -5.17 0.59
C ARG A 48 -7.12 -6.41 0.34
N TYR A 49 -6.01 -6.27 -0.39
CA TYR A 49 -5.10 -7.39 -0.62
C TYR A 49 -4.51 -7.92 0.69
N ARG A 50 -4.14 -7.04 1.63
CA ARG A 50 -3.64 -7.44 2.95
C ARG A 50 -4.72 -8.14 3.78
N GLU A 51 -5.94 -7.59 3.81
CA GLU A 51 -7.09 -8.23 4.48
C GLU A 51 -7.37 -9.63 3.92
N LEU A 52 -7.31 -9.81 2.59
CA LEU A 52 -7.47 -11.11 1.95
C LEU A 52 -6.30 -12.06 2.28
N GLN A 53 -5.06 -11.56 2.35
CA GLN A 53 -3.92 -12.36 2.79
C GLN A 53 -4.11 -12.88 4.22
N ASP A 54 -4.62 -12.06 5.12
CA ASP A 54 -4.89 -12.46 6.50
C ASP A 54 -5.99 -13.54 6.58
N ILE A 55 -7.04 -13.42 5.76
CA ILE A 55 -8.08 -14.45 5.63
C ILE A 55 -7.49 -15.75 5.07
N ILE A 56 -6.71 -15.66 3.99
CA ILE A 56 -6.05 -16.82 3.36
C ILE A 56 -5.11 -17.53 4.33
N ALA A 57 -4.41 -16.78 5.18
CA ALA A 57 -3.53 -17.37 6.19
C ALA A 57 -4.30 -18.18 7.25
N ILE A 58 -5.59 -17.89 7.46
CA ILE A 58 -6.45 -18.59 8.42
C ILE A 58 -7.23 -19.73 7.76
N LEU A 59 -7.84 -19.51 6.59
CA LEU A 59 -8.73 -20.46 5.94
C LEU A 59 -8.06 -21.34 4.86
N GLY A 60 -6.94 -20.90 4.27
CA GLY A 60 -6.42 -21.48 3.04
C GLY A 60 -7.03 -20.87 1.77
N VAL A 61 -6.52 -21.28 0.60
CA VAL A 61 -7.00 -20.86 -0.73
C VAL A 61 -7.76 -22.04 -1.34
N ASP A 62 -8.98 -22.28 -0.89
CA ASP A 62 -9.89 -23.25 -1.54
C ASP A 62 -10.98 -22.50 -2.34
#